data_AF-A0A0K6I3H4-F1
#
_entry.id   AF-A0A0K6I3H4-F1
#
_cell.length_a   1.000
_cell.length_b   1.000
_cell.length_c   1.000
_cell.angle_alpha   90.00
_cell.angle_beta   90.00
_cell.angle_gamma   90.00
#
_symmetry.space_group_name_H-M   'P 1'
#
loop_
_entity.id
_entity.type
_entity.pdbx_description
1 polymer ?
#
loop_
_entity_poly.entity_id
_entity_poly.type
_entity_poly.pdbx_seq_one_letter_code
_entity_poly.pdbx_strand_id
1 'polypeptide(L)'
;MAEAGRGSLANLSLRWLAASAGVSPAAVYRHFPDVEALLAAAAHEAFDRFAAYLQAGARTGGDDPAKRLKAMGWAYLRFAETEPGLYSLMFGRTYSPCHTGLMEAAAHAFRQLTEGLSHLLPQEQMADAGKIAGSLWALVHGLADLRAKGLLGASGSTLQGAFDEQAEYALTLAVESMVSGRSGQKVPQ
;
A
#
# COMPACT_ATOMS: atom_id res chain seq x y z
N MET A 1 -15.35 -23.81 -21.39
CA MET A 1 -14.01 -23.48 -20.87
C MET A 1 -13.41 -22.40 -21.74
N ALA A 2 -13.52 -21.13 -21.33
CA ALA A 2 -12.84 -20.02 -21.98
C ALA A 2 -11.75 -19.54 -21.01
N GLU A 3 -10.50 -19.63 -21.45
CA GLU A 3 -9.32 -19.23 -20.69
C GLU A 3 -9.44 -17.78 -20.21
N ALA A 4 -9.43 -17.63 -18.88
CA ALA A 4 -9.18 -16.37 -18.20
C ALA A 4 -7.72 -15.96 -18.43
N GLY A 5 -7.46 -15.38 -19.59
CA GLY A 5 -6.21 -14.69 -19.88
C GLY A 5 -6.15 -13.42 -19.04
N ARG A 6 -5.19 -13.37 -18.13
CA ARG A 6 -4.62 -12.12 -17.59
C ARG A 6 -4.31 -11.20 -18.77
N GLY A 7 -5.23 -10.30 -19.12
CA GLY A 7 -5.05 -9.33 -20.19
C GLY A 7 -3.88 -8.43 -19.82
N SER A 8 -2.74 -8.66 -20.46
CA SER A 8 -1.57 -7.80 -20.27
C SER A 8 -1.97 -6.36 -20.57
N LEU A 9 -1.74 -5.45 -19.61
CA LEU A 9 -1.90 -4.00 -19.79
C LEU A 9 -1.14 -3.47 -21.02
N ALA A 10 -0.20 -4.26 -21.58
CA ALA A 10 0.54 -3.97 -22.79
C ALA A 10 -0.32 -3.78 -24.06
N ASN A 11 -1.57 -4.25 -24.08
CA ASN A 11 -2.49 -4.07 -25.22
C ASN A 11 -3.61 -3.05 -24.95
N LEU A 12 -3.51 -2.26 -23.88
CA LEU A 12 -4.46 -1.18 -23.62
C LEU A 12 -4.31 -0.06 -24.66
N SER A 13 -5.44 0.43 -25.17
CA SER A 13 -5.50 1.64 -25.98
C SER A 13 -6.47 2.64 -25.36
N LEU A 14 -6.20 3.94 -25.51
CA LEU A 14 -7.12 5.00 -25.05
C LEU A 14 -8.51 4.86 -25.69
N ARG A 15 -8.58 4.38 -26.93
CA ARG A 15 -9.86 4.13 -27.60
C ARG A 15 -10.67 3.02 -26.91
N TRP A 16 -10.01 1.91 -26.55
CA TRP A 16 -10.67 0.84 -25.82
C TRP A 16 -11.10 1.31 -24.43
N LEU A 17 -10.25 2.03 -23.71
CA LEU A 17 -10.55 2.58 -22.38
C LEU A 17 -11.71 3.58 -22.44
N ALA A 18 -11.75 4.46 -23.45
CA ALA A 18 -12.85 5.38 -23.67
C ALA A 18 -14.18 4.64 -23.89
N ALA A 19 -14.17 3.61 -24.75
CA ALA A 19 -15.35 2.79 -25.01
C ALA A 19 -15.84 2.06 -23.75
N SER A 20 -14.93 1.47 -22.97
CA SER A 20 -15.25 0.80 -21.71
C SER A 20 -15.82 1.76 -20.65
N ALA A 21 -15.39 3.02 -20.66
CA ALA A 21 -15.89 4.06 -19.75
C ALA A 21 -17.14 4.79 -20.28
N GLY A 22 -17.65 4.45 -21.47
CA GLY A 22 -18.82 5.10 -22.07
C GLY A 22 -18.59 6.56 -22.49
N VAL A 23 -17.34 6.95 -22.74
CA VAL A 23 -16.96 8.32 -23.14
C VAL A 23 -16.37 8.36 -24.55
N SER A 24 -16.37 9.54 -25.18
CA SER A 24 -15.77 9.68 -26.51
C SER A 24 -14.24 9.59 -26.43
N PRO A 25 -13.56 8.92 -27.40
CA PRO A 25 -12.09 8.91 -27.45
C PRO A 25 -11.51 10.32 -27.48
N ALA A 26 -12.14 11.26 -28.21
CA ALA A 26 -11.70 12.64 -28.27
C ALA A 26 -11.68 13.34 -26.89
N ALA A 27 -12.64 13.03 -26.02
CA ALA A 27 -12.64 13.55 -24.65
C ALA A 27 -11.45 12.99 -23.84
N VAL A 28 -11.13 11.71 -23.98
CA VAL A 28 -9.98 11.07 -23.30
C VAL A 28 -8.66 11.66 -23.81
N TYR A 29 -8.46 11.73 -25.13
CA TYR A 29 -7.24 12.30 -25.73
C TYR A 29 -6.98 13.76 -25.35
N ARG A 30 -8.04 14.53 -25.02
CA ARG A 30 -7.89 15.91 -24.53
C ARG A 30 -7.24 15.98 -23.15
N HIS A 31 -7.48 14.98 -22.30
CA HIS A 31 -6.96 14.95 -20.93
C HIS A 31 -5.69 14.11 -20.81
N PHE A 32 -5.55 13.08 -21.66
CA PHE A 32 -4.46 12.12 -21.59
C PHE A 32 -3.85 11.94 -22.98
N PRO A 33 -2.60 12.40 -23.20
CA PRO A 33 -1.94 12.28 -24.49
C PRO A 33 -1.70 10.82 -24.90
N ASP A 34 -1.51 9.93 -23.93
CA ASP A 34 -1.30 8.51 -24.12
C ASP A 34 -1.85 7.67 -22.95
N VAL A 35 -1.74 6.34 -23.08
CA VAL A 35 -2.18 5.38 -22.07
C VAL A 35 -1.35 5.50 -20.79
N GLU A 36 -0.08 5.87 -20.87
CA GLU A 36 0.77 6.04 -19.69
C GLU A 36 0.27 7.18 -18.83
N ALA A 37 -0.03 8.34 -19.43
CA ALA A 37 -0.58 9.51 -18.75
C ALA A 37 -1.92 9.20 -18.06
N LEU A 38 -2.81 8.45 -18.73
CA LEU A 38 -4.07 8.01 -18.13
C LEU A 38 -3.83 7.08 -16.94
N LEU A 39 -2.94 6.11 -17.07
CA LEU A 39 -2.64 5.18 -15.98
C LEU A 39 -1.91 5.87 -14.82
N ALA A 40 -1.05 6.84 -15.08
CA ALA A 40 -0.39 7.65 -14.06
C ALA A 40 -1.41 8.49 -13.27
N ALA A 41 -2.37 9.10 -13.97
CA ALA A 41 -3.46 9.83 -13.32
C ALA A 41 -4.37 8.92 -12.49
N ALA A 42 -4.69 7.72 -13.00
CA ALA A 42 -5.45 6.74 -12.24
C ALA A 42 -4.67 6.21 -11.03
N ALA A 43 -3.34 6.05 -11.14
CA ALA A 43 -2.48 5.65 -10.03
C ALA A 43 -2.40 6.75 -8.97
N HIS A 44 -2.40 8.03 -9.37
CA HIS A 44 -2.44 9.17 -8.45
C HIS A 44 -3.71 9.11 -7.59
N GLU A 45 -4.88 8.99 -8.22
CA GLU A 45 -6.16 8.83 -7.52
C GLU A 45 -6.16 7.58 -6.62
N ALA A 46 -5.53 6.48 -7.05
CA ALA A 46 -5.38 5.29 -6.24
C ALA A 46 -4.55 5.55 -4.98
N PHE A 47 -3.46 6.32 -5.07
CA PHE A 47 -2.64 6.69 -3.91
C PHE A 47 -3.39 7.61 -2.94
N ASP A 48 -4.21 8.54 -3.43
CA ASP A 48 -5.03 9.39 -2.58
C ASP A 48 -6.07 8.58 -1.80
N ARG A 49 -6.77 7.66 -2.49
CA ARG A 49 -7.69 6.73 -1.84
C ARG A 49 -6.99 5.84 -0.83
N PHE A 50 -5.81 5.35 -1.19
CA PHE A 50 -5.00 4.51 -0.33
C PHE A 50 -4.57 5.25 0.94
N ALA A 51 -4.10 6.50 0.81
CA ALA A 51 -3.77 7.34 1.96
C ALA A 51 -4.99 7.58 2.88
N ALA A 52 -6.17 7.84 2.32
CA ALA A 52 -7.40 7.95 3.08
C ALA A 52 -7.76 6.63 3.80
N TYR A 53 -7.54 5.49 3.16
CA TYR A 53 -7.76 4.17 3.74
C TYR A 53 -6.85 3.89 4.93
N LEU A 54 -5.55 4.24 4.81
CA LEU A 54 -4.58 4.13 5.90
C LEU A 54 -4.96 5.03 7.08
N GLN A 55 -5.36 6.27 6.82
CA GLN A 55 -5.81 7.20 7.87
C GLN A 55 -7.07 6.71 8.58
N ALA A 56 -8.07 6.22 7.82
CA ALA A 56 -9.29 5.67 8.40
C ALA A 56 -8.98 4.46 9.28
N GLY A 57 -8.08 3.57 8.83
CA GLY A 57 -7.56 2.46 9.62
C GLY A 57 -6.88 2.91 10.90
N ALA A 58 -5.95 3.85 10.81
CA ALA A 58 -5.23 4.35 11.99
C ALA A 58 -6.18 4.88 13.06
N ARG A 59 -7.26 5.58 12.68
CA ARG A 59 -8.27 6.10 13.62
C ARG A 59 -8.96 5.02 14.46
N THR A 60 -9.06 3.78 13.97
CA THR A 60 -9.65 2.68 14.75
C THR A 60 -8.77 2.23 15.92
N GLY A 61 -7.50 2.65 15.95
CA GLY A 61 -6.58 2.41 17.06
C GLY A 61 -6.80 3.32 18.29
N GLY A 62 -7.71 4.30 18.22
CA GLY A 62 -7.98 5.22 19.33
C GLY A 62 -6.80 6.17 19.60
N ASP A 63 -6.46 6.36 20.88
CA ASP A 63 -5.40 7.28 21.32
C ASP A 63 -4.02 6.62 21.50
N ASP A 64 -3.94 5.30 21.35
CA ASP A 64 -2.70 4.54 21.52
C ASP A 64 -1.92 4.51 20.19
N PRO A 65 -0.74 5.15 20.09
CA PRO A 65 0.04 5.19 18.85
C PRO A 65 0.41 3.80 18.32
N ALA A 66 0.63 2.81 19.20
CA ALA A 66 0.99 1.45 18.79
C ALA A 66 -0.21 0.75 18.15
N LYS A 67 -1.40 0.91 18.74
CA LYS A 67 -2.65 0.39 18.15
C LYS A 67 -2.99 1.09 16.84
N ARG A 68 -2.77 2.41 16.73
CA ARG A 68 -2.94 3.15 15.47
C ARG A 68 -2.06 2.60 14.35
N LEU A 69 -0.78 2.37 14.63
CA LEU A 69 0.17 1.84 13.65
C LEU A 69 -0.20 0.42 13.22
N LYS A 70 -0.57 -0.45 14.16
CA LYS A 70 -1.06 -1.80 13.84
C LYS A 70 -2.35 -1.75 12.99
N ALA A 71 -3.30 -0.90 13.35
CA ALA A 71 -4.55 -0.73 12.62
C ALA A 71 -4.34 -0.18 11.19
N MET A 72 -3.34 0.69 11.00
CA MET A 72 -2.89 1.15 9.68
C MET A 72 -2.35 -0.01 8.83
N GLY A 73 -1.52 -0.89 9.41
CA GLY A 73 -1.04 -2.10 8.74
C GLY A 73 -2.18 -3.01 8.28
N TRP A 74 -3.20 -3.22 9.13
CA TRP A 74 -4.40 -3.95 8.74
C TRP A 74 -5.20 -3.27 7.63
N ALA A 75 -5.30 -1.94 7.65
CA ALA A 75 -5.98 -1.19 6.59
C ALA A 75 -5.25 -1.30 5.25
N TYR A 76 -3.92 -1.32 5.26
CA TYR A 76 -3.12 -1.63 4.07
C TYR A 76 -3.52 -2.99 3.49
N LEU A 77 -3.50 -4.05 4.30
CA LEU A 77 -3.82 -5.41 3.85
C LEU A 77 -5.24 -5.51 3.30
N ARG A 78 -6.21 -4.87 3.97
CA ARG A 78 -7.60 -4.80 3.49
C ARG A 78 -7.73 -4.05 2.17
N PHE A 79 -6.98 -2.96 1.98
CA PHE A 79 -6.99 -2.25 0.70
C PHE A 79 -6.49 -3.16 -0.43
N ALA A 80 -5.37 -3.88 -0.22
CA ALA A 80 -4.83 -4.79 -1.22
C ALA A 80 -5.82 -5.91 -1.59
N GLU A 81 -6.61 -6.39 -0.62
CA GLU A 81 -7.64 -7.41 -0.84
C GLU A 81 -8.91 -6.87 -1.52
N THR A 82 -9.41 -5.73 -1.08
CA THR A 82 -10.71 -5.19 -1.54
C THR A 82 -10.60 -4.39 -2.83
N GLU A 83 -9.43 -3.81 -3.11
CA GLU A 83 -9.15 -2.98 -4.29
C GLU A 83 -7.94 -3.50 -5.10
N PRO A 84 -7.92 -4.79 -5.51
CA PRO A 84 -6.73 -5.42 -6.10
C PRO A 84 -6.27 -4.76 -7.41
N GLY A 85 -7.21 -4.19 -8.18
CA GLY A 85 -6.90 -3.43 -9.39
C GLY A 85 -6.16 -2.13 -9.11
N LEU A 86 -6.58 -1.36 -8.10
CA LEU A 86 -5.91 -0.12 -7.69
C LEU A 86 -4.57 -0.43 -7.03
N TYR A 87 -4.50 -1.46 -6.21
CA TYR A 87 -3.25 -1.93 -5.62
C TYR A 87 -2.22 -2.32 -6.69
N SER A 88 -2.64 -3.10 -7.69
CA SER A 88 -1.78 -3.47 -8.82
C SER A 88 -1.37 -2.26 -9.66
N LEU A 89 -2.26 -1.27 -9.82
CA LEU A 89 -1.95 -0.04 -10.54
C LEU A 89 -0.86 0.80 -9.85
N MET A 90 -0.88 0.87 -8.51
CA MET A 90 0.09 1.61 -7.72
C MET A 90 1.45 0.90 -7.60
N PHE A 91 1.45 -0.40 -7.33
CA PHE A 91 2.67 -1.13 -6.94
C PHE A 91 3.13 -2.19 -7.93
N GLY A 92 2.27 -2.60 -8.86
CA GLY A 92 2.58 -3.65 -9.85
C GLY A 92 3.39 -3.16 -11.05
N ARG A 93 3.74 -1.86 -11.10
CA ARG A 93 4.46 -1.27 -12.23
C ARG A 93 5.26 -0.03 -11.85
N THR A 94 6.22 0.29 -12.71
CA THR A 94 7.03 1.50 -12.60
C THR A 94 6.46 2.59 -13.50
N TYR A 95 6.44 3.82 -13.00
CA TYR A 95 6.05 5.01 -13.74
C TYR A 95 7.25 5.91 -13.97
N SER A 96 7.22 6.69 -15.06
CA SER A 96 8.23 7.71 -15.28
C SER A 96 8.19 8.78 -14.17
N PRO A 97 9.34 9.22 -13.64
CA PRO A 97 9.41 10.30 -12.66
C PRO A 97 8.89 11.66 -13.17
N CYS A 98 8.66 11.81 -14.48
CA CYS A 98 8.07 13.03 -15.04
C CYS A 98 6.62 13.26 -14.60
N HIS A 99 5.92 12.22 -14.13
CA HIS A 99 4.59 12.34 -13.53
C HIS A 99 4.68 12.81 -12.08
N THR A 100 5.09 14.07 -11.88
CA THR A 100 5.40 14.61 -10.54
C THR A 100 4.23 14.50 -9.57
N GLY A 101 3.00 14.76 -10.01
CA GLY A 101 1.80 14.61 -9.17
C GLY A 101 1.61 13.17 -8.66
N LEU A 102 1.93 12.16 -9.45
CA LEU A 102 1.91 10.77 -9.00
C LEU A 102 3.00 10.51 -7.95
N MET A 103 4.21 11.02 -8.18
CA MET A 103 5.32 10.87 -7.22
C MET A 103 4.99 11.54 -5.88
N GLU A 104 4.34 12.70 -5.91
CA GLU A 104 3.89 13.43 -4.73
C GLU A 104 2.80 12.68 -3.95
N ALA A 105 1.82 12.08 -4.65
CA ALA A 105 0.77 11.26 -4.05
C ALA A 105 1.35 9.99 -3.40
N ALA A 106 2.25 9.29 -4.09
CA ALA A 106 2.95 8.12 -3.54
C ALA A 106 3.76 8.49 -2.29
N ALA A 107 4.49 9.61 -2.34
CA ALA A 107 5.24 10.11 -1.20
C ALA A 107 4.31 10.55 -0.05
N HIS A 108 3.13 11.11 -0.33
CA HIS A 108 2.13 11.46 0.67
C HIS A 108 1.62 10.21 1.41
N ALA A 109 1.28 9.15 0.68
CA ALA A 109 0.86 7.88 1.27
C ALA A 109 1.96 7.30 2.19
N PHE A 110 3.23 7.35 1.76
CA PHE A 110 4.35 6.92 2.60
C PHE A 110 4.55 7.82 3.83
N ARG A 111 4.36 9.13 3.71
CA ARG A 111 4.49 10.07 4.84
C ARG A 111 3.53 9.77 5.98
N GLN A 112 2.33 9.25 5.69
CA GLN A 112 1.37 8.81 6.72
C GLN A 112 2.00 7.81 7.71
N LEU A 113 2.85 6.90 7.19
CA LEU A 113 3.56 5.93 8.01
C LEU A 113 4.65 6.58 8.87
N THR A 114 5.45 7.47 8.28
CA THR A 114 6.49 8.20 9.04
C THR A 114 5.92 9.11 10.12
N GLU A 115 4.76 9.72 9.87
CA GLU A 115 4.04 10.54 10.86
C GLU A 115 3.54 9.68 12.01
N GLY A 116 2.91 8.52 11.73
CA GLY A 116 2.50 7.56 12.76
C GLY A 116 3.67 7.08 13.64
N LEU A 117 4.84 6.86 13.04
CA LEU A 117 6.07 6.47 13.75
C LEU A 117 6.65 7.57 14.63
N SER A 118 6.47 8.84 14.28
CA SER A 118 6.99 9.97 15.06
C SER A 118 6.43 10.01 16.50
N HIS A 119 5.24 9.45 16.71
CA HIS A 119 4.59 9.34 18.02
C HIS A 119 5.01 8.09 18.81
N LEU A 120 5.80 7.20 18.22
CA LEU A 120 6.20 5.92 18.81
C LEU A 120 7.68 5.81 19.10
N LEU A 121 8.50 6.36 18.20
CA LEU A 121 9.94 6.25 18.26
C LEU A 121 10.53 7.25 19.26
N PRO A 122 11.49 6.82 20.11
CA PRO A 122 12.30 7.74 20.91
C PRO A 122 13.03 8.78 20.08
N GLN A 123 13.42 9.90 20.71
CA GLN A 123 14.15 10.97 20.05
C GLN A 123 15.46 10.46 19.41
N GLU A 124 16.16 9.55 20.07
CA GLU A 124 17.38 8.91 19.60
C GLU A 124 17.19 8.03 18.36
N GLN A 125 15.97 7.55 18.10
CA GLN A 125 15.64 6.72 16.93
C GLN A 125 14.99 7.53 15.80
N MET A 126 14.72 8.83 16.00
CA MET A 126 14.13 9.70 14.98
C MET A 126 14.96 9.76 13.70
N ALA A 127 16.29 9.70 13.82
CA ALA A 127 17.21 9.70 12.67
C ALA A 127 17.00 8.48 11.75
N ASP A 128 16.50 7.37 12.28
CA ASP A 128 16.23 6.14 11.55
C ASP A 128 14.75 5.95 11.19
N ALA A 129 13.87 6.90 11.50
CA ALA A 129 12.42 6.78 11.27
C ALA A 129 12.07 6.41 9.81
N GLY A 130 12.80 6.95 8.84
CA GLY A 130 12.62 6.60 7.42
C GLY A 130 13.00 5.16 7.10
N LYS A 131 14.07 4.62 7.69
CA LYS A 131 14.47 3.21 7.52
C LYS A 131 13.46 2.29 8.16
N ILE A 132 13.01 2.63 9.37
CA ILE A 132 11.98 1.89 10.11
C ILE A 132 10.66 1.87 9.34
N ALA A 133 10.24 3.02 8.79
CA ALA A 133 9.08 3.12 7.91
C ALA A 133 9.24 2.24 6.66
N GLY A 134 10.41 2.28 6.01
CA GLY A 134 10.71 1.43 4.86
C GLY A 134 10.63 -0.07 5.18
N SER A 135 11.14 -0.50 6.34
CA SER A 135 11.06 -1.89 6.79
C SER A 135 9.63 -2.33 7.07
N LEU A 136 8.83 -1.50 7.74
CA LEU A 136 7.39 -1.78 7.95
C LEU A 136 6.63 -1.84 6.63
N TRP A 137 6.90 -0.89 5.73
CA TRP A 137 6.29 -0.86 4.42
C TRP A 137 6.60 -2.14 3.66
N ALA A 138 7.87 -2.57 3.63
CA ALA A 138 8.29 -3.81 2.99
C ALA A 138 7.62 -5.05 3.60
N LEU A 139 7.50 -5.13 4.93
CA LEU A 139 6.83 -6.22 5.62
C LEU A 139 5.36 -6.33 5.19
N VAL A 140 4.61 -5.24 5.29
CA VAL A 140 3.17 -5.22 4.99
C VAL A 140 2.92 -5.43 3.49
N HIS A 141 3.77 -4.84 2.64
CA HIS A 141 3.74 -5.06 1.20
C HIS A 141 3.98 -6.54 0.85
N GLY A 142 4.98 -7.18 1.49
CA GLY A 142 5.27 -8.60 1.34
C GLY A 142 4.08 -9.47 1.75
N LEU A 143 3.44 -9.19 2.88
CA LEU A 143 2.23 -9.88 3.32
C LEU A 143 1.08 -9.73 2.31
N ALA A 144 0.83 -8.52 1.82
CA ALA A 144 -0.20 -8.25 0.82
C ALA A 144 0.05 -9.03 -0.49
N ASP A 145 1.27 -9.00 -0.99
CA ASP A 145 1.68 -9.70 -2.22
C ASP A 145 1.59 -11.21 -2.08
N LEU A 146 2.01 -11.75 -0.93
CA LEU A 146 1.93 -13.18 -0.65
C LEU A 146 0.47 -13.64 -0.51
N ARG A 147 -0.42 -12.84 0.11
CA ARG A 147 -1.88 -13.09 0.13
C ARG A 147 -2.45 -13.09 -1.27
N ALA A 148 -2.16 -12.06 -2.07
CA ALA A 148 -2.67 -11.89 -3.43
C ALA A 148 -2.24 -13.04 -4.36
N LYS A 149 -1.06 -13.61 -4.13
CA LYS A 149 -0.54 -14.78 -4.88
C LYS A 149 -1.00 -16.12 -4.30
N GLY A 150 -1.72 -16.14 -3.18
CA GLY A 150 -2.08 -17.38 -2.47
C GLY A 150 -0.88 -18.12 -1.87
N LEU A 151 0.27 -17.45 -1.73
CA LEU A 151 1.48 -18.06 -1.16
C LEU A 151 1.49 -18.03 0.38
N LEU A 152 0.61 -17.21 0.96
CA LEU A 152 0.25 -17.24 2.37
C LEU A 152 -1.27 -17.36 2.49
N GLY A 153 -1.76 -18.47 3.03
CA GLY A 153 -3.18 -18.69 3.31
C GLY A 153 -4.04 -19.23 2.15
N ALA A 154 -3.49 -19.87 1.10
CA ALA A 154 -4.31 -20.38 0.00
C ALA A 154 -5.29 -21.52 0.36
N SER A 155 -6.58 -21.20 0.20
CA SER A 155 -7.71 -22.05 -0.25
C SER A 155 -7.85 -23.46 0.35
N GLY A 156 -8.26 -23.46 1.61
CA GLY A 156 -9.10 -24.46 2.28
C GLY A 156 -9.66 -23.74 3.51
N SER A 157 -10.90 -23.98 3.93
CA SER A 157 -11.61 -23.18 4.96
C SER A 157 -10.90 -23.05 6.33
N THR A 158 -9.76 -23.72 6.51
CA THR A 158 -8.86 -23.65 7.67
C THR A 158 -7.67 -22.67 7.49
N LEU A 159 -7.41 -22.14 6.28
CA LEU A 159 -6.19 -21.37 5.93
C LEU A 159 -6.36 -19.85 5.85
N GLN A 160 -7.59 -19.34 5.76
CA GLN A 160 -7.85 -17.89 5.89
C GLN A 160 -7.44 -17.41 7.30
N GLY A 161 -7.79 -18.20 8.32
CA GLY A 161 -7.34 -17.97 9.70
C GLY A 161 -5.81 -17.97 9.82
N ALA A 162 -5.12 -18.84 9.08
CA ALA A 162 -3.66 -18.88 9.09
C ALA A 162 -3.01 -17.60 8.53
N PHE A 163 -3.61 -16.94 7.52
CA PHE A 163 -3.10 -15.63 7.09
C PHE A 163 -3.35 -14.57 8.17
N ASP A 164 -4.58 -14.47 8.67
CA ASP A 164 -4.93 -13.40 9.60
C ASP A 164 -4.12 -13.53 10.91
N GLU A 165 -3.88 -14.77 11.38
CA GLU A 165 -2.95 -15.07 12.48
C GLU A 165 -1.51 -14.66 12.17
N GLN A 166 -1.00 -15.01 10.98
CA GLN A 166 0.36 -14.66 10.57
C GLN A 166 0.55 -13.15 10.41
N ALA A 167 -0.46 -12.45 9.87
CA ALA A 167 -0.47 -11.01 9.74
C ALA A 167 -0.54 -10.34 11.11
N GLU A 168 -1.40 -10.82 12.01
CA GLU A 168 -1.50 -10.31 13.38
C GLU A 168 -0.17 -10.49 14.12
N TYR A 169 0.46 -11.66 14.01
CA TYR A 169 1.76 -11.94 14.60
C TYR A 169 2.85 -11.02 14.06
N ALA A 170 2.95 -10.89 12.72
CA ALA A 170 3.96 -10.05 12.08
C ALA A 170 3.80 -8.57 12.43
N LEU A 171 2.56 -8.05 12.40
CA LEU A 171 2.27 -6.66 12.75
C LEU A 171 2.53 -6.39 14.24
N THR A 172 2.13 -7.31 15.12
CA THR A 172 2.36 -7.18 16.56
C THR A 172 3.86 -7.19 16.87
N LEU A 173 4.61 -8.16 16.34
CA LEU A 173 6.06 -8.23 16.52
C LEU A 173 6.77 -6.96 16.02
N ALA A 174 6.37 -6.45 14.86
CA ALA A 174 6.97 -5.26 14.29
C ALA A 174 6.70 -4.01 15.16
N VAL A 175 5.46 -3.83 15.63
CA VAL A 175 5.09 -2.69 16.50
C VAL A 175 5.75 -2.83 17.88
N GLU A 176 5.75 -4.01 18.48
CA GLU A 176 6.39 -4.27 19.77
C GLU A 176 7.90 -4.07 19.73
N SER A 177 8.56 -4.39 18.62
CA SER A 177 10.00 -4.12 18.46
C SER A 177 10.32 -2.62 18.58
N MET A 178 9.43 -1.75 18.09
CA MET A 178 9.55 -0.30 18.18
C MET A 178 9.24 0.21 19.58
N VAL A 179 8.25 -0.41 20.25
CA VAL A 179 7.91 -0.08 21.63
C VAL A 179 9.00 -0.52 22.60
N SER A 180 9.57 -1.70 22.39
CA SER A 180 10.57 -2.32 23.28
C SER A 180 11.96 -1.72 23.07
N GLY A 181 12.25 -1.21 21.87
CA GLY A 181 13.41 -0.36 21.59
C GLY A 181 13.47 0.91 22.45
N ARG A 182 12.38 1.30 23.13
CA ARG A 182 12.36 2.37 24.16
C ARG A 182 13.07 1.98 25.46
N SER A 183 13.30 0.68 25.72
CA SER A 183 13.70 0.18 27.04
C SER A 183 15.19 -0.20 27.17
N GLY A 184 15.99 -0.03 26.12
CA GLY A 184 17.46 0.02 26.25
C GLY A 184 18.26 -0.72 25.19
N GLN A 185 19.23 -0.01 24.62
CA GLN A 185 20.63 -0.45 24.66
C GLN A 185 21.56 0.73 24.31
N LYS A 186 22.34 1.20 25.31
CA LYS A 186 23.64 1.79 25.02
C LYS A 186 24.47 0.70 24.35
N VAL A 187 24.84 0.89 23.10
CA VAL A 187 25.89 0.10 22.46
C VAL A 187 27.19 0.40 23.23
N PRO A 188 27.82 -0.58 23.91
CA PRO A 188 29.16 -0.37 24.44
C PRO A 188 30.11 -0.20 23.25
N GLN A 189 30.98 0.82 23.33
CA GLN A 189 32.11 0.96 22.41
C GLN A 189 33.12 -0.17 22.63
#